data_AF-A0A535DEV4-F1
#
_entry.id   AF-A0A535DEV4-F1
#
_cell.length_a   1.000
_cell.length_b   1.000
_cell.length_c   1.000
_cell.angle_alpha   90.00
_cell.angle_beta   90.00
_cell.angle_gamma   90.00
#
_symmetry.space_group_name_H-M   'P 1'
#
loop_
_entity.id
_entity.type
_entity.pdbx_description
1 polymer ?
#
loop_
_entity_poly.entity_id
_entity_poly.type
_entity_poly.pdbx_seq_one_letter_code
_entity_poly.pdbx_strand_id
1 'polypeptide(L)'
;MADLKGKKMGVQEAGGFADVMTRIVLKKAGIDPKDVTFVTTTTAGRVQALATGQTDTAVLHIDQVKTVQKQTPTISVLANMWELLSDYQYSVYIVPTQTLKDDPSTTECIVRALMRANRAMYDSANKQKVVDIAVKEGKIDATIAADTFDILVKAKAWPQNEGLLKANIEGTIKSEKDFGKITKDLKFEDVTDLTIAKKVVDQLGRVKDFPY
;
A
#
# COMPACT_ATOMS: atom_id res chain seq x y z
N MET A 1 -3.31 16.40 13.87
CA MET A 1 -2.07 16.65 13.11
C MET A 1 -1.21 17.76 13.70
N ALA A 2 -1.78 18.85 14.25
CA ALA A 2 -1.01 19.96 14.84
C ALA A 2 -0.09 19.54 16.02
N ASP A 3 -0.45 18.49 16.75
CA ASP A 3 0.27 18.04 17.96
C ASP A 3 1.47 17.10 17.68
N LEU A 4 1.94 17.03 16.44
CA LEU A 4 3.07 16.16 16.07
C LEU A 4 4.44 16.75 16.44
N LYS A 5 4.54 18.06 16.69
CA LYS A 5 5.79 18.69 17.14
C LYS A 5 6.27 18.06 18.46
N GLY A 6 7.54 17.68 18.49
CA GLY A 6 8.21 17.01 19.61
C GLY A 6 7.93 15.50 19.72
N LYS A 7 7.15 14.91 18.81
CA LYS A 7 6.77 13.48 18.87
C LYS A 7 7.83 12.57 18.24
N LYS A 8 7.84 11.32 18.68
CA LYS A 8 8.66 10.22 18.15
C LYS A 8 7.93 9.52 17.01
N MET A 9 8.38 9.76 15.79
CA MET A 9 7.81 9.19 14.58
C MET A 9 8.41 7.82 14.30
N GLY A 10 7.61 6.75 14.46
CA GLY A 10 8.00 5.40 14.09
C GLY A 10 8.02 5.21 12.58
N VAL A 11 9.22 4.98 12.03
CA VAL A 11 9.46 4.84 10.58
C VAL A 11 10.35 3.64 10.26
N GLN A 12 10.47 3.31 8.97
CA GLN A 12 11.49 2.39 8.45
C GLN A 12 12.82 3.14 8.23
N GLU A 13 13.77 2.54 7.52
CA GLU A 13 14.97 3.22 7.04
C GLU A 13 14.65 4.50 6.24
N ALA A 14 15.60 5.43 6.21
CA ALA A 14 15.43 6.70 5.49
C ALA A 14 15.12 6.44 4.01
N GLY A 15 14.04 7.06 3.50
CA GLY A 15 13.53 6.81 2.15
C GLY A 15 12.66 5.56 1.99
N GLY A 16 12.52 4.72 3.01
CA GLY A 16 11.49 3.68 3.04
C GLY A 16 10.08 4.29 3.05
N PHE A 17 9.09 3.48 2.69
CA PHE A 17 7.70 3.94 2.51
C PHE A 17 7.17 4.70 3.74
N ALA A 18 7.36 4.15 4.94
CA ALA A 18 6.86 4.78 6.18
C ALA A 18 7.55 6.13 6.48
N ASP A 19 8.84 6.28 6.14
CA ASP A 19 9.56 7.56 6.26
C ASP A 19 8.99 8.59 5.28
N VAL A 20 8.80 8.22 4.01
CA VAL A 20 8.24 9.10 2.97
C VAL A 20 6.83 9.55 3.34
N MET A 21 5.94 8.62 3.70
CA MET A 21 4.57 8.95 4.11
C MET A 21 4.54 9.88 5.33
N THR A 22 5.41 9.62 6.32
CA THR A 22 5.53 10.48 7.51
C THR A 22 5.93 11.90 7.13
N ARG A 23 6.93 12.06 6.25
CA ARG A 23 7.38 13.38 5.79
C ARG A 23 6.33 14.12 4.99
N ILE A 24 5.53 13.42 4.18
CA ILE A 24 4.37 13.99 3.48
C ILE A 24 3.36 14.55 4.48
N VAL A 25 3.02 13.78 5.51
CA VAL A 25 2.09 14.21 6.57
C VAL A 25 2.61 15.44 7.31
N LEU A 26 3.89 15.43 7.71
CA LEU A 26 4.52 16.57 8.39
C LEU A 26 4.50 17.83 7.51
N LYS A 27 4.86 17.70 6.22
CA LYS A 27 4.81 18.81 5.26
C LYS A 27 3.40 19.38 5.11
N LYS A 28 2.38 18.53 4.97
CA LYS A 28 0.96 18.97 4.91
C LYS A 28 0.50 19.62 6.21
N ALA A 29 1.05 19.21 7.35
CA ALA A 29 0.78 19.81 8.66
C ALA A 29 1.59 21.10 8.93
N GLY A 30 2.50 21.50 8.03
CA GLY A 30 3.38 22.65 8.24
C GLY A 30 4.43 22.44 9.33
N ILE A 31 4.79 21.18 9.62
CA ILE A 31 5.75 20.81 10.66
C ILE A 31 7.08 20.46 10.00
N ASP A 32 8.15 21.11 10.45
CA ASP A 32 9.51 20.83 9.98
C ASP A 32 9.95 19.44 10.51
N PRO A 33 10.53 18.56 9.68
CA PRO A 33 11.07 17.29 10.15
C PRO A 33 12.10 17.41 11.29
N LYS A 34 12.75 18.56 11.48
CA LYS A 34 13.64 18.80 12.64
C LYS A 34 12.90 18.96 13.97
N ASP A 35 11.60 19.25 13.90
CA ASP A 35 10.75 19.46 15.07
C ASP A 35 10.19 18.12 15.61
N VAL A 36 10.60 16.98 15.05
CA VAL A 36 10.20 15.64 15.48
C VAL A 36 11.42 14.72 15.59
N THR A 37 11.26 13.59 16.28
CA THR A 37 12.31 12.58 16.40
C THR A 37 11.94 11.36 15.57
N PHE A 38 12.74 10.99 14.57
CA PHE A 38 12.53 9.75 13.82
C PHE A 38 13.12 8.57 14.58
N VAL A 39 12.31 7.52 14.77
CA VAL A 39 12.70 6.28 15.43
C VAL A 39 12.52 5.14 14.45
N THR A 40 13.61 4.47 14.10
CA THR A 40 13.58 3.33 13.18
C THR A 40 12.95 2.12 13.86
N THR A 41 12.00 1.51 13.18
CA THR A 41 11.26 0.30 13.59
C THR A 41 11.20 -0.67 12.42
N THR A 42 11.03 -1.96 12.71
CA THR A 42 10.80 -2.97 11.68
C THR A 42 9.32 -3.05 11.33
N THR A 43 9.00 -3.64 10.17
CA THR A 43 7.61 -3.87 9.78
C THR A 43 6.83 -4.68 10.80
N ALA A 44 7.45 -5.70 11.41
CA ALA A 44 6.84 -6.53 12.43
C ALA A 44 6.77 -5.82 13.80
N GLY A 45 7.75 -4.97 14.13
CA GLY A 45 7.87 -4.33 15.45
C GLY A 45 7.03 -3.07 15.64
N ARG A 46 6.59 -2.41 14.56
CA ARG A 46 5.93 -1.08 14.63
C ARG A 46 4.65 -1.05 15.49
N VAL A 47 3.87 -2.13 15.52
CA VAL A 47 2.66 -2.24 16.36
C VAL A 47 3.04 -2.21 17.84
N GLN A 48 4.03 -3.01 18.24
CA GLN A 48 4.50 -3.07 19.63
C GLN A 48 5.22 -1.77 20.03
N ALA A 49 6.00 -1.18 19.13
CA ALA A 49 6.68 0.09 19.36
C ALA A 49 5.69 1.22 19.65
N LEU A 50 4.55 1.23 18.95
CA LEU A 50 3.47 2.18 19.20
C LEU A 50 2.72 1.87 20.50
N ALA A 51 2.35 0.61 20.72
CA ALA A 51 1.61 0.19 21.94
C ALA A 51 2.37 0.46 23.24
N THR A 52 3.70 0.32 23.23
CA THR A 52 4.57 0.56 24.39
C THR A 52 5.01 2.01 24.55
N GLY A 53 4.64 2.89 23.61
CA GLY A 53 5.09 4.28 23.60
C GLY A 53 6.57 4.46 23.28
N GLN A 54 7.25 3.43 22.72
CA GLN A 54 8.58 3.60 22.13
C GLN A 54 8.53 4.66 21.02
N THR A 55 7.46 4.64 20.23
CA THR A 55 7.11 5.65 19.23
C THR A 55 5.72 6.23 19.53
N ASP A 56 5.51 7.51 19.26
CA ASP A 56 4.22 8.18 19.43
C ASP A 56 3.32 8.01 18.20
N THR A 57 3.90 7.71 17.04
CA THR A 57 3.17 7.45 15.80
C THR A 57 3.76 6.28 15.05
N ALA A 58 2.99 5.67 14.16
CA ALA A 58 3.48 4.73 13.17
C ALA A 58 2.62 4.80 11.90
N VAL A 59 3.21 4.48 10.74
CA VAL A 59 2.46 4.18 9.52
C VAL A 59 2.05 2.71 9.57
N LEU A 60 0.75 2.44 9.67
CA LEU A 60 0.20 1.10 9.87
C LEU A 60 -0.76 0.73 8.73
N HIS A 61 -0.80 -0.56 8.36
CA HIS A 61 -1.88 -1.11 7.55
C HIS A 61 -3.16 -1.29 8.39
N ILE A 62 -4.33 -1.49 7.76
CA ILE A 62 -5.64 -1.47 8.42
C ILE A 62 -5.76 -2.54 9.54
N ASP A 63 -5.26 -3.74 9.29
CA ASP A 63 -5.20 -4.82 10.28
C ASP A 63 -4.30 -4.47 11.47
N GLN A 64 -3.18 -3.79 11.22
CA GLN A 64 -2.26 -3.34 12.25
C GLN A 64 -2.86 -2.22 13.12
N VAL A 65 -3.63 -1.30 12.52
CA VAL A 65 -4.41 -0.29 13.26
C VAL A 65 -5.41 -0.98 14.20
N LYS A 66 -6.19 -1.93 13.69
CA LYS A 66 -7.15 -2.69 14.50
C LYS A 66 -6.44 -3.47 15.62
N THR A 67 -5.28 -4.06 15.31
CA THR A 67 -4.48 -4.85 16.26
C THR A 67 -3.99 -3.96 17.41
N VAL A 68 -3.42 -2.80 17.09
CA VAL A 68 -2.92 -1.90 18.14
C VAL A 68 -4.06 -1.28 18.94
N GLN A 69 -5.19 -0.96 18.32
CA GLN A 69 -6.37 -0.44 19.04
C GLN A 69 -7.00 -1.47 19.98
N LYS A 70 -6.93 -2.76 19.64
CA LYS A 70 -7.35 -3.84 20.56
C LYS A 70 -6.48 -3.91 21.82
N GLN A 71 -5.19 -3.58 21.71
CA GLN A 71 -4.23 -3.57 22.83
C GLN A 71 -4.24 -2.23 23.58
N THR A 72 -4.44 -1.13 22.86
CA THR A 72 -4.33 0.24 23.35
C THR A 72 -5.43 1.10 22.70
N PRO A 73 -6.66 1.09 23.27
CA PRO A 73 -7.83 1.74 22.66
C PRO A 73 -7.72 3.26 22.51
N THR A 74 -6.74 3.90 23.16
CA THR A 74 -6.48 5.34 23.07
C THR A 74 -5.75 5.74 21.79
N ILE A 75 -5.19 4.78 21.04
CA ILE A 75 -4.56 5.07 19.75
C ILE A 75 -5.65 5.42 18.73
N SER A 76 -5.48 6.58 18.10
CA SER A 76 -6.38 7.11 17.08
C SER A 76 -5.69 7.23 15.73
N VAL A 77 -6.47 7.10 14.66
CA VAL A 77 -5.99 7.33 13.29
C VAL A 77 -5.81 8.83 13.09
N LEU A 78 -4.59 9.26 12.81
CA LEU A 78 -4.27 10.68 12.58
C LEU A 78 -4.64 11.14 11.17
N ALA A 79 -4.46 10.27 10.19
CA ALA A 79 -4.80 10.49 8.79
C ALA A 79 -4.83 9.15 8.04
N ASN A 80 -5.71 9.05 7.06
CA ASN A 80 -5.71 7.95 6.10
C ASN A 80 -4.88 8.36 4.88
N MET A 81 -3.89 7.54 4.50
CA MET A 81 -3.00 7.88 3.38
C MET A 81 -3.76 7.97 2.06
N TRP A 82 -4.78 7.12 1.84
CA TRP A 82 -5.58 7.15 0.62
C TRP A 82 -6.44 8.42 0.47
N GLU A 83 -6.69 9.16 1.54
CA GLU A 83 -7.36 10.47 1.50
C GLU A 83 -6.34 11.60 1.23
N LEU A 84 -5.13 11.49 1.78
CA LEU A 84 -4.08 12.50 1.62
C LEU A 84 -3.35 12.43 0.27
N LEU A 85 -3.32 11.23 -0.32
CA LEU A 85 -2.56 10.84 -1.49
C LEU A 85 -3.46 10.06 -2.46
N SER A 86 -4.54 10.70 -2.90
CA SER A 86 -5.56 10.05 -3.75
C SER A 86 -5.05 9.65 -5.14
N ASP A 87 -3.93 10.21 -5.57
CA ASP A 87 -3.24 9.98 -6.84
C ASP A 87 -1.88 9.30 -6.64
N TYR A 88 -1.69 8.54 -5.54
CA TYR A 88 -0.46 7.81 -5.28
C TYR A 88 -0.66 6.31 -5.44
N GLN A 89 0.21 5.66 -6.22
CA GLN A 89 0.23 4.21 -6.38
C GLN A 89 0.83 3.53 -5.15
N TYR A 90 0.00 2.80 -4.39
CA TYR A 90 0.43 2.13 -3.15
C TYR A 90 1.42 0.98 -3.39
N SER A 91 1.08 0.05 -4.28
CA SER A 91 1.89 -1.16 -4.51
C SER A 91 1.84 -1.57 -5.99
N VAL A 92 2.94 -2.16 -6.45
CA VAL A 92 3.12 -2.66 -7.81
C VAL A 92 3.94 -3.95 -7.79
N TYR A 93 3.76 -4.79 -8.81
CA TYR A 93 4.69 -5.88 -9.10
C TYR A 93 5.68 -5.39 -10.16
N ILE A 94 6.97 -5.60 -9.91
CA ILE A 94 8.05 -5.18 -10.81
C ILE A 94 8.80 -6.42 -11.26
N VAL A 95 9.14 -6.47 -12.54
CA VAL A 95 9.94 -7.52 -13.16
C VAL A 95 11.07 -6.86 -13.95
N PRO A 96 12.30 -7.43 -13.97
CA PRO A 96 13.36 -6.92 -14.82
C PRO A 96 12.97 -6.96 -16.30
N THR A 97 13.29 -5.92 -17.05
CA THR A 97 13.03 -5.86 -18.50
C THR A 97 13.65 -7.05 -19.25
N GLN A 98 14.79 -7.56 -18.79
CA GLN A 98 15.43 -8.72 -19.40
C GLN A 98 14.60 -9.99 -19.23
N THR A 99 14.01 -10.20 -18.05
CA THR A 99 13.11 -11.33 -17.79
C THR A 99 11.89 -11.30 -18.73
N LEU A 100 11.34 -10.11 -19.01
CA LEU A 100 10.25 -9.96 -19.98
C LEU A 100 10.65 -10.33 -21.41
N LYS A 101 11.90 -10.06 -21.80
CA LYS A 101 12.42 -10.39 -23.13
C LYS A 101 12.73 -11.88 -23.27
N ASP A 102 13.34 -12.46 -22.25
CA ASP A 102 13.82 -13.84 -22.27
C ASP A 102 12.68 -14.85 -22.11
N ASP A 103 11.73 -14.56 -21.21
CA ASP A 103 10.57 -15.42 -20.96
C ASP A 103 9.28 -14.61 -20.68
N PRO A 104 8.67 -14.03 -21.72
CA PRO A 104 7.39 -13.35 -21.59
C PRO A 104 6.26 -14.30 -21.15
N SER A 105 6.39 -15.60 -21.42
CA SER A 105 5.34 -16.59 -21.15
C SER A 105 5.16 -16.85 -19.65
N THR A 106 6.25 -16.97 -18.90
CA THR A 106 6.20 -17.10 -17.43
C THR A 106 5.64 -15.85 -16.80
N THR A 107 6.06 -14.66 -17.26
CA THR A 107 5.53 -13.41 -16.72
C THR A 107 4.04 -13.27 -16.99
N GLU A 108 3.57 -13.61 -18.19
CA GLU A 108 2.15 -13.65 -18.52
C GLU A 108 1.36 -14.62 -17.62
N CYS A 109 1.92 -15.82 -17.35
CA CYS A 109 1.31 -16.79 -16.44
C CYS A 109 1.13 -16.23 -15.03
N ILE A 110 2.17 -15.57 -14.49
CA ILE A 110 2.15 -14.93 -13.17
C ILE A 110 1.11 -13.81 -13.13
N VAL A 111 1.10 -12.90 -14.11
CA VAL A 111 0.13 -11.80 -14.17
C VAL A 111 -1.30 -12.34 -14.26
N ARG A 112 -1.53 -13.39 -15.05
CA ARG A 112 -2.83 -14.06 -15.14
C ARG A 112 -3.27 -14.68 -13.81
N ALA A 113 -2.35 -15.33 -13.09
CA ALA A 113 -2.64 -15.90 -11.78
C ALA A 113 -2.97 -14.82 -10.75
N LEU A 114 -2.18 -13.73 -10.69
CA LEU A 114 -2.43 -12.59 -9.82
C LEU A 114 -3.77 -11.91 -10.10
N MET A 115 -4.10 -11.70 -11.38
CA MET A 115 -5.38 -11.10 -11.75
C MET A 115 -6.54 -11.99 -11.32
N ARG A 116 -6.48 -13.31 -11.57
CA ARG A 116 -7.49 -14.27 -11.08
C ARG A 116 -7.63 -14.25 -9.56
N ALA A 117 -6.51 -14.18 -8.84
CA ALA A 117 -6.53 -14.07 -7.38
C ALA A 117 -7.23 -12.78 -6.93
N ASN A 118 -6.90 -11.63 -7.51
CA ASN A 118 -7.58 -10.36 -7.23
C ASN A 118 -9.08 -10.43 -7.53
N ARG A 119 -9.50 -11.08 -8.63
CA ARG A 119 -10.93 -11.29 -8.94
C ARG A 119 -11.62 -12.16 -7.91
N ALA A 120 -10.95 -13.23 -7.48
CA ALA A 120 -11.47 -14.14 -6.47
C ALA A 120 -11.70 -13.46 -5.11
N MET A 121 -11.00 -12.36 -4.80
CA MET A 121 -11.22 -11.57 -3.58
C MET A 121 -12.62 -10.96 -3.49
N TYR A 122 -13.32 -10.77 -4.62
CA TYR A 122 -14.66 -10.17 -4.66
C TYR A 122 -15.79 -11.18 -4.72
N ASP A 123 -15.48 -12.46 -4.84
CA ASP A 123 -16.46 -13.53 -4.76
C ASP A 123 -16.71 -13.86 -3.28
N SER A 124 -17.95 -13.62 -2.83
CA SER A 124 -18.33 -13.86 -1.43
C SER A 124 -18.19 -15.33 -1.02
N ALA A 125 -18.25 -16.27 -1.96
CA ALA A 125 -18.02 -17.69 -1.69
C ALA A 125 -16.57 -17.97 -1.26
N ASN A 126 -15.62 -17.10 -1.62
CA ASN A 126 -14.20 -17.26 -1.27
C ASN A 126 -13.82 -16.59 0.06
N LYS A 127 -14.68 -15.73 0.63
CA LYS A 127 -14.34 -14.91 1.81
C LYS A 127 -13.71 -15.73 2.94
N GLN A 128 -14.36 -16.81 3.36
CA GLN A 128 -13.86 -17.60 4.50
C GLN A 128 -12.47 -18.18 4.22
N LYS A 129 -12.28 -18.76 3.02
CA LYS A 129 -10.98 -19.31 2.62
C LYS A 129 -9.88 -18.25 2.59
N VAL A 130 -10.19 -17.05 2.11
CA VAL A 130 -9.23 -15.93 2.10
C VAL A 130 -8.88 -15.50 3.52
N VAL A 131 -9.89 -15.37 4.40
CA VAL A 131 -9.68 -15.04 5.81
C VAL A 131 -8.83 -16.11 6.49
N ASP A 132 -9.09 -17.39 6.27
CA ASP A 132 -8.32 -18.50 6.84
C ASP A 132 -6.85 -18.45 6.40
N ILE A 133 -6.58 -18.13 5.14
CA ILE A 133 -5.21 -17.92 4.62
C ILE A 133 -4.56 -16.73 5.33
N ALA A 134 -5.27 -15.61 5.48
CA ALA A 134 -4.75 -14.42 6.16
C ALA A 134 -4.41 -14.69 7.64
N VAL A 135 -5.25 -15.46 8.34
CA VAL A 135 -4.99 -15.92 9.71
C VAL A 135 -3.76 -16.83 9.76
N LYS A 136 -3.70 -17.83 8.87
CA LYS A 136 -2.64 -18.84 8.88
C LYS A 136 -1.27 -18.25 8.51
N GLU A 137 -1.20 -17.53 7.39
CA GLU A 137 0.05 -17.04 6.82
C GLU A 137 0.44 -15.68 7.40
N GLY A 138 -0.54 -14.78 7.58
CA GLY A 138 -0.32 -13.44 8.13
C GLY A 138 -0.27 -13.40 9.66
N LYS A 139 -0.65 -14.48 10.34
CA LYS A 139 -0.77 -14.54 11.82
C LYS A 139 -1.68 -13.44 12.39
N ILE A 140 -2.70 -13.06 11.62
CA ILE A 140 -3.66 -12.03 11.98
C ILE A 140 -4.78 -12.68 12.80
N ASP A 141 -5.27 -11.97 13.83
CA ASP A 141 -6.47 -12.35 14.56
C ASP A 141 -7.67 -12.52 13.59
N ALA A 142 -8.46 -13.59 13.76
CA ALA A 142 -9.50 -13.96 12.80
C ALA A 142 -10.56 -12.88 12.60
N THR A 143 -10.97 -12.19 13.67
CA THR A 143 -11.94 -11.09 13.58
C THR A 143 -11.33 -9.89 12.87
N ILE A 144 -10.08 -9.55 13.19
CA ILE A 144 -9.36 -8.46 12.52
C ILE A 144 -9.18 -8.76 11.03
N ALA A 145 -8.83 -10.00 10.67
CA ALA A 145 -8.67 -10.44 9.29
C ALA A 145 -9.99 -10.32 8.51
N ALA A 146 -11.10 -10.79 9.08
CA ALA A 146 -12.42 -10.71 8.46
C ALA A 146 -12.88 -9.25 8.25
N ASP A 147 -12.76 -8.41 9.28
CA ASP A 147 -13.09 -6.99 9.18
C ASP A 147 -12.24 -6.26 8.15
N THR A 148 -10.92 -6.54 8.14
CA THR A 148 -9.99 -5.90 7.20
C THR A 148 -10.31 -6.31 5.77
N PHE A 149 -10.65 -7.58 5.54
CA PHE A 149 -11.10 -8.06 4.25
C PHE A 149 -12.35 -7.29 3.78
N ASP A 150 -13.36 -7.13 4.63
CA ASP A 150 -14.59 -6.41 4.27
C ASP A 150 -14.34 -4.94 3.92
N ILE A 151 -13.45 -4.26 4.67
CA ILE A 151 -13.04 -2.89 4.39
C ILE A 151 -12.37 -2.80 3.02
N LEU A 152 -11.43 -3.70 2.71
CA LEU A 152 -10.67 -3.69 1.46
C LEU A 152 -11.52 -4.08 0.24
N VAL A 153 -12.46 -5.02 0.40
CA VAL A 153 -13.44 -5.35 -0.64
C VAL A 153 -14.31 -4.13 -0.94
N LYS A 154 -14.85 -3.47 0.09
CA LYS A 154 -15.65 -2.25 -0.07
C LYS A 154 -14.87 -1.13 -0.74
N ALA A 155 -13.58 -0.98 -0.40
CA ALA A 155 -12.68 0.01 -0.99
C ALA A 155 -12.19 -0.35 -2.40
N LYS A 156 -12.56 -1.52 -2.94
CA LYS A 156 -12.09 -2.03 -4.24
C LYS A 156 -10.56 -2.13 -4.33
N ALA A 157 -9.89 -2.50 -3.23
CA ALA A 157 -8.44 -2.45 -3.09
C ALA A 157 -7.63 -3.36 -4.03
N TRP A 158 -8.23 -4.41 -4.62
CA TRP A 158 -7.57 -5.35 -5.53
C TRP A 158 -8.02 -5.13 -6.98
N PRO A 159 -7.11 -4.70 -7.88
CA PRO A 159 -7.48 -4.37 -9.26
C PRO A 159 -8.01 -5.58 -10.02
N GLN A 160 -9.03 -5.35 -10.86
CA GLN A 160 -9.66 -6.39 -11.69
C GLN A 160 -9.14 -6.42 -13.12
N ASN A 161 -8.55 -5.32 -13.59
CA ASN A 161 -7.93 -5.19 -14.90
C ASN A 161 -6.44 -4.83 -14.75
N GLU A 162 -5.91 -3.86 -15.50
CA GLU A 162 -4.48 -3.53 -15.51
C GLU A 162 -3.96 -2.98 -14.17
N GLY A 163 -4.81 -2.33 -13.39
CA GLY A 163 -4.48 -1.90 -12.02
C GLY A 163 -3.43 -0.79 -11.88
N LEU A 164 -2.90 -0.29 -13.00
CA LEU A 164 -1.96 0.83 -13.07
C LEU A 164 -2.62 2.03 -13.73
N LEU A 165 -3.32 2.83 -12.92
CA LEU A 165 -3.93 4.07 -13.37
C LEU A 165 -2.85 5.09 -13.72
N LYS A 166 -2.96 5.70 -14.91
CA LYS A 166 -2.01 6.74 -15.36
C LYS A 166 -1.90 7.89 -14.37
N ALA A 167 -3.04 8.39 -13.88
CA ALA A 167 -3.08 9.46 -12.87
C ALA A 167 -2.32 9.09 -11.59
N ASN A 168 -2.43 7.84 -11.11
CA ASN A 168 -1.75 7.40 -9.90
C ASN A 168 -0.22 7.30 -10.08
N ILE A 169 0.21 6.81 -11.24
CA ILE A 169 1.65 6.73 -11.54
C ILE A 169 2.23 8.12 -11.75
N GLU A 170 1.55 9.00 -12.47
CA GLU A 170 1.98 10.40 -12.66
C GLU A 170 2.01 11.17 -11.33
N GLY A 171 1.01 10.98 -10.48
CA GLY A 171 0.97 11.55 -9.12
C GLY A 171 2.10 11.03 -8.24
N THR A 172 2.41 9.73 -8.28
CA THR A 172 3.59 9.17 -7.62
C THR A 172 4.89 9.76 -8.16
N ILE A 173 5.10 9.82 -9.48
CA ILE A 173 6.30 10.43 -10.09
C ILE A 173 6.46 11.88 -9.60
N LYS A 174 5.38 12.66 -9.62
CA LYS A 174 5.39 14.05 -9.15
C LYS A 174 5.75 14.12 -7.66
N SER A 175 5.16 13.27 -6.83
CA SER A 175 5.48 13.20 -5.40
C SER A 175 6.96 12.89 -5.18
N GLU A 176 7.49 11.84 -5.79
CA GLU A 176 8.91 11.46 -5.67
C GLU A 176 9.84 12.62 -6.10
N LYS A 177 9.48 13.37 -7.15
CA LYS A 177 10.23 14.55 -7.59
C LYS A 177 10.15 15.71 -6.58
N ASP A 178 8.95 16.02 -6.07
CA ASP A 178 8.72 17.09 -5.09
C ASP A 178 9.44 16.84 -3.76
N PHE A 179 9.72 15.58 -3.44
CA PHE A 179 10.52 15.16 -2.28
C PHE A 179 12.01 14.91 -2.60
N GLY A 180 12.45 15.20 -3.83
CA GLY A 180 13.85 15.09 -4.25
C GLY A 180 14.38 13.65 -4.32
N LYS A 181 13.51 12.65 -4.37
CA LYS A 181 13.86 11.23 -4.47
C LYS A 181 14.26 10.85 -5.89
N ILE A 182 13.68 11.52 -6.88
CA ILE A 182 14.08 11.42 -8.28
C ILE A 182 14.44 12.81 -8.83
N THR A 183 15.41 12.83 -9.75
CA THR A 183 15.85 14.07 -10.43
C THR A 183 15.43 14.11 -11.89
N LYS A 184 15.01 12.98 -12.45
CA LYS A 184 14.60 12.85 -13.85
C LYS A 184 13.14 13.24 -14.04
N ASP A 185 12.86 13.85 -15.18
CA ASP A 185 11.50 14.07 -15.68
C ASP A 185 10.97 12.79 -16.31
N LEU A 186 10.47 11.88 -15.46
CA LEU A 186 9.86 10.63 -15.90
C LEU A 186 8.40 10.84 -16.31
N LYS A 187 7.95 10.07 -17.29
CA LYS A 187 6.56 9.96 -17.74
C LYS A 187 6.01 8.58 -17.42
N PHE A 188 4.69 8.42 -17.52
CA PHE A 188 4.02 7.14 -17.33
C PHE A 188 4.67 6.01 -18.16
N GLU A 189 4.95 6.29 -19.43
CA GLU A 189 5.49 5.34 -20.39
C GLU A 189 6.96 4.99 -20.13
N ASP A 190 7.69 5.79 -19.34
CA ASP A 190 9.09 5.52 -18.97
C ASP A 190 9.20 4.45 -17.88
N VAL A 191 8.13 4.23 -17.11
CA VAL A 191 8.13 3.36 -15.91
C VAL A 191 7.06 2.28 -15.94
N THR A 192 6.26 2.18 -17.01
CA THR A 192 5.21 1.18 -17.13
C THR A 192 5.24 0.46 -18.47
N ASP A 193 5.00 -0.85 -18.43
CA ASP A 193 4.69 -1.68 -19.60
C ASP A 193 3.40 -2.46 -19.31
N LEU A 194 2.33 -2.10 -20.02
CA LEU A 194 1.01 -2.73 -19.86
C LEU A 194 0.74 -3.84 -20.87
N THR A 195 1.71 -4.21 -21.72
CA THR A 195 1.49 -5.14 -22.83
C THR A 195 0.98 -6.50 -22.34
N ILE A 196 1.63 -7.07 -21.33
CA ILE A 196 1.22 -8.34 -20.73
C ILE A 196 -0.12 -8.19 -19.98
N ALA A 197 -0.27 -7.13 -19.20
CA ALA A 197 -1.50 -6.91 -18.42
C ALA A 197 -2.73 -6.79 -19.35
N LYS A 198 -2.65 -6.01 -20.42
CA LYS A 198 -3.72 -5.86 -21.43
C LYS A 198 -4.05 -7.19 -22.11
N LYS A 199 -3.02 -7.94 -22.53
CA LYS A 199 -3.21 -9.27 -23.12
C LYS A 199 -3.96 -10.21 -22.18
N VAL A 200 -3.62 -10.19 -20.90
CA VAL A 200 -4.31 -10.99 -19.88
C VAL A 200 -5.75 -10.52 -19.65
N VAL A 201 -6.00 -9.20 -19.67
CA VAL A 201 -7.37 -8.65 -19.59
C VAL A 201 -8.21 -9.14 -20.77
N ASP A 202 -7.66 -9.14 -21.99
CA ASP A 202 -8.37 -9.63 -23.18
C ASP A 202 -8.70 -11.13 -23.06
N GLN A 203 -7.77 -11.94 -22.54
CA GLN A 203 -7.99 -13.38 -22.30
C GLN A 203 -9.04 -13.66 -21.23
N LEU A 204 -9.07 -12.89 -20.15
CA LEU A 204 -9.97 -13.11 -19.01
C LEU A 204 -11.29 -12.34 -19.13
N GLY A 205 -11.42 -11.47 -20.14
CA GLY A 205 -12.49 -10.50 -20.26
C GLY A 205 -12.32 -9.33 -19.31
N ARG A 206 -12.49 -8.11 -19.84
CA ARG A 206 -12.51 -6.87 -19.04
C ARG A 206 -13.74 -6.83 -18.13
N VAL A 207 -13.54 -6.46 -16.88
CA VAL A 207 -14.63 -6.16 -15.93
C VAL A 207 -15.08 -4.72 -16.15
N LYS A 208 -16.31 -4.53 -16.66
CA LYS A 208 -16.80 -3.25 -17.22
C LYS A 208 -17.12 -2.16 -16.19
N ASP A 209 -17.32 -2.52 -14.92
CA ASP A 209 -17.75 -1.57 -13.85
C ASP A 209 -16.77 -1.50 -12.67
N PHE A 210 -15.54 -1.96 -12.87
CA PHE A 210 -14.48 -1.81 -11.89
C PHE A 210 -13.67 -0.53 -12.21
N PRO A 211 -13.34 0.30 -11.22
CA PRO A 211 -12.72 1.60 -11.45
C PRO A 211 -11.32 1.54 -12.10
N TYR A 212 -10.65 0.38 -12.08
CA TYR A 212 -9.30 0.19 -12.63
C TYR A 212 -8.87 -1.27 -12.87
#